data_AF-T0TFS7-F1
#
_entry.id   AF-T0TFS7-F1
#
_cell.length_a   1.000
_cell.length_b   1.000
_cell.length_c   1.000
_cell.angle_alpha   90.00
_cell.angle_beta   90.00
_cell.angle_gamma   90.00
#
_symmetry.space_group_name_H-M   'P 1'
#
loop_
_entity.id
_entity.type
_entity.pdbx_description
1 polymer ?
#
loop_
_entity_poly.entity_id
_entity_poly.type
_entity_poly.pdbx_seq_one_letter_code
_entity_poly.pdbx_strand_id
1 'polypeptide(L)' 'MTPTKKGGYPAGDTKYTVFGQVIKGMDVVDTIANLEVDQNNKPKETVTVNSIKIVKDYKF' A
#
# COMPACT_ATOMS: atom_id res chain seq x y z
N MET A 1 13.46 12.30 6.59
CA MET A 1 12.61 12.08 5.39
C MET A 1 11.23 11.70 5.90
N THR A 2 10.40 12.69 6.25
CA THR A 2 9.06 12.45 6.80
C THR A 2 8.07 12.29 5.64
N PRO A 3 7.19 11.27 5.65
CA PRO A 3 6.26 10.98 4.55
C PRO A 3 5.05 11.94 4.53
N THR A 4 5.29 13.24 4.69
CA THR A 4 4.24 14.28 4.82
C THR A 4 3.70 14.77 3.47
N LYS A 5 4.00 14.10 2.36
CA LYS A 5 3.26 14.30 1.11
C LYS A 5 1.98 13.46 1.17
N LYS A 6 0.86 14.06 1.63
CA LYS A 6 -0.54 13.55 1.60
C LYS A 6 -0.67 12.01 1.61
N GLY A 7 -0.96 11.42 2.78
CA GLY A 7 -1.31 10.00 2.91
C GLY A 7 -0.43 9.14 3.82
N GLY A 8 0.55 9.73 4.53
CA GLY A 8 1.34 9.01 5.54
C GLY A 8 0.58 8.77 6.86
N TYR A 9 1.08 7.84 7.69
CA TYR A 9 0.57 7.54 9.03
C TYR A 9 1.62 7.92 10.10
N PRO A 10 1.63 9.18 10.58
CA PRO A 10 2.69 9.69 11.47
C PRO A 10 2.81 8.93 12.80
N ALA A 11 1.72 8.36 13.30
CA ALA A 11 1.72 7.59 14.55
C ALA A 11 2.50 6.25 14.45
N GLY A 12 2.84 5.82 13.23
CA GLY A 12 3.71 4.67 12.95
C GLY A 12 5.16 5.05 12.65
N ASP A 13 5.48 6.35 12.60
CA ASP A 13 6.86 6.81 12.43
C ASP A 13 7.73 6.21 13.54
N THR A 14 8.97 5.84 13.20
CA THR A 14 9.95 5.14 14.07
C THR A 14 9.59 3.72 14.51
N LYS A 15 8.37 3.25 14.28
CA LYS A 15 7.94 1.86 14.57
C LYS A 15 8.02 0.93 13.36
N TYR A 16 7.89 1.48 12.16
CA TYR A 16 7.90 0.72 10.91
C TYR A 16 8.83 1.34 9.89
N THR A 17 9.59 0.49 9.18
CA THR A 17 10.53 0.91 8.14
C THR A 17 9.79 1.12 6.82
N VAL A 18 9.85 2.33 6.27
CA VAL A 18 9.36 2.64 4.92
C VAL A 18 10.38 2.16 3.89
N PHE A 19 10.02 1.20 3.04
CA PHE A 19 10.88 0.63 1.99
C PHE A 19 10.45 0.98 0.55
N GLY A 20 9.30 1.64 0.39
CA GLY A 20 8.78 2.00 -0.93
C GLY A 20 7.55 2.90 -0.85
N GLN A 21 7.16 3.46 -2.00
CA GLN A 21 5.95 4.26 -2.16
C GLN A 21 5.28 3.93 -3.49
N VAL A 22 3.95 3.99 -3.54
CA VAL A 22 3.20 3.85 -4.79
C VAL A 22 3.44 5.10 -5.64
N ILE A 23 4.02 4.91 -6.84
CA ILE A 23 4.28 6.02 -7.78
C ILE A 23 3.28 6.07 -8.94
N LYS A 24 2.51 5.00 -9.15
CA LYS A 24 1.47 4.84 -10.18
C LYS A 24 0.43 3.85 -9.68
N GLY A 25 -0.84 4.02 -10.06
CA GLY A 25 -1.94 3.13 -9.68
C GLY A 25 -2.64 3.50 -8.36
N MET A 26 -2.63 4.77 -7.96
CA MET A 26 -3.33 5.23 -6.74
C MET A 26 -4.86 5.09 -6.85
N ASP A 27 -5.41 5.14 -8.06
CA ASP A 27 -6.82 4.84 -8.36
C ASP A 27 -7.20 3.40 -7.98
N VAL A 28 -6.31 2.44 -8.21
CA VAL A 28 -6.50 1.05 -7.77
C VAL A 28 -6.43 0.94 -6.25
N VAL A 29 -5.50 1.67 -5.61
CA VAL A 29 -5.41 1.76 -4.15
C VAL A 29 -6.71 2.30 -3.56
N ASP A 30 -7.25 3.38 -4.13
CA ASP A 30 -8.51 3.99 -3.69
C ASP A 30 -9.69 3.05 -3.92
N THR A 31 -9.70 2.29 -5.01
CA THR A 31 -10.74 1.28 -5.28
C THR A 31 -10.72 0.18 -4.22
N ILE A 32 -9.54 -0.33 -3.85
CA ILE A 32 -9.39 -1.34 -2.80
C ILE A 32 -9.80 -0.77 -1.43
N ALA A 33 -9.44 0.48 -1.15
CA ALA A 33 -9.76 1.14 0.13
C ALA A 33 -11.26 1.35 0.35
N ASN A 34 -12.06 1.39 -0.72
CA ASN A 34 -13.51 1.57 -0.67
C ASN A 34 -14.31 0.25 -0.75
N LEU A 35 -13.65 -0.91 -0.73
CA LEU A 35 -14.35 -2.20 -0.72
C LEU A 35 -15.16 -2.37 0.55
N GLU A 36 -16.32 -3.03 0.42
CA GLU A 36 -17.10 -3.42 1.59
C GLU A 36 -16.33 -4.41 2.45
N VAL A 37 -16.33 -4.16 3.76
CA VAL A 37 -15.69 -5.02 4.76
C VAL A 37 -16.73 -5.68 5.67
N ASP A 38 -16.32 -6.78 6.30
CA ASP A 38 -17.07 -7.40 7.38
C ASP A 38 -16.80 -6.71 8.73
N GLN A 39 -17.37 -7.26 9.81
CA GLN A 39 -17.22 -6.74 11.17
C GLN A 39 -15.77 -6.78 11.70
N ASN A 40 -14.89 -7.55 11.05
CA ASN A 40 -13.48 -7.68 11.41
C ASN A 40 -12.56 -6.86 10.48
N ASN A 41 -13.11 -5.93 9.69
CA ASN A 41 -12.40 -5.16 8.67
C ASN A 41 -11.78 -6.00 7.55
N LYS A 42 -12.28 -7.22 7.32
CA LYS A 42 -11.85 -8.04 6.19
C LYS A 42 -12.72 -7.69 4.97
N PRO A 43 -12.14 -7.44 3.78
CA PRO A 43 -12.92 -7.28 2.55
C PRO A 43 -13.84 -8.48 2.31
N LYS A 44 -15.11 -8.22 1.98
CA LYS A 44 -16.09 -9.26 1.62
C LYS A 44 -15.69 -9.96 0.33
N GLU A 45 -15.12 -9.20 -0.60
CA GLU A 45 -14.52 -9.72 -1.82
C GLU A 45 -13.02 -9.94 -1.64
N THR A 46 -12.52 -11.09 -2.07
CA THR A 46 -11.09 -11.41 -1.93
C THR A 46 -10.27 -10.67 -2.97
N VAL A 47 -9.28 -9.90 -2.51
CA VAL A 47 -8.30 -9.22 -3.37
C VAL A 47 -6.98 -10.01 -3.35
N THR A 48 -6.60 -10.58 -4.50
CA THR A 48 -5.42 -11.45 -4.62
C THR A 48 -4.34 -10.79 -5.48
N VAL A 49 -3.08 -10.84 -5.02
CA VAL A 49 -1.92 -10.46 -5.81
C VAL A 49 -1.50 -11.65 -6.69
N ASN A 50 -1.82 -11.59 -7.98
CA ASN A 50 -1.60 -12.71 -8.90
C ASN A 50 -0.14 -12.86 -9.35
N SER A 51 0.58 -11.75 -9.53
CA SER A 51 1.98 -11.77 -9.96
C SER A 51 2.69 -10.46 -9.59
N ILE A 52 4.01 -10.51 -9.50
CA ILE A 52 4.88 -9.35 -9.26
C ILE A 52 5.96 -9.33 -10.34
N LYS A 53 6.18 -8.18 -10.97
CA LYS A 53 7.24 -7.97 -11.96
C LYS A 53 8.28 -7.00 -11.44
N ILE A 54 9.53 -7.45 -11.33
CA ILE A 54 10.67 -6.59 -11.00
C ILE A 54 11.13 -5.92 -12.30
N VAL A 55 10.97 -4.60 -12.37
CA VAL A 55 11.31 -3.82 -13.58
C VAL A 55 12.79 -3.44 -13.61
N LYS A 56 13.42 -3.32 -12.44
CA LYS A 56 14.85 -3.01 -12.33
C LYS A 56 15.46 -3.76 -11.16
N ASP A 57 16.36 -4.68 -11.48
CA ASP A 57 17.16 -5.40 -10.51
C ASP A 57 18.48 -4.64 -10.29
N TYR A 58 18.68 -4.12 -9.08
CA TYR A 58 19.92 -3.45 -8.71
C TYR A 58 20.82 -4.48 -8.03
N LYS A 59 21.85 -4.93 -8.76
CA LYS A 59 22.94 -5.72 -8.17
C LYS A 59 23.96 -4.75 -7.59
N PHE A 60 24.24 -4.91 -6.30
CA PHE A 60 25.26 -4.17 -5.57
C PHE A 60 26.56 -4.96 -5.56
#